data_AF-Q87KR9-F1
#
_entry.id   AF-Q87KR9-F1
#
_cell.length_a   1.000
_cell.length_b   1.000
_cell.length_c   1.000
_cell.angle_alpha   90.00
_cell.angle_beta   90.00
_cell.angle_gamma   90.00
#
_symmetry.space_group_name_H-M   'P 1'
#
loop_
_entity.id
_entity.type
_entity.pdbx_description
1 polymer ?
#
loop_
_entity_poly.entity_id
_entity_poly.type
_entity_poly.pdbx_seq_one_letter_code
_entity_poly.pdbx_strand_id
1 'polypeptide(L)'
;MSTPKEEFDKAFSILSQFERQLISPKDFSWDYITSRVEPSKPTLWRNLLFRNEFNRVKKLVRSYKDGKNNYDLDISKESVKDAEIASLRREVEDLNKQLSKERERLAYAAVVARRNNIDPILFEKESPLLRAIGRQNKSSNI
;
A
#
# COMPACT_ATOMS: atom_id res chain seq x y z
N MET A 1 -9.28 -18.58 -9.16
CA MET A 1 -10.50 -17.92 -8.67
C MET A 1 -10.10 -16.58 -8.10
N SER A 2 -10.60 -15.48 -8.66
CA SER A 2 -10.42 -14.15 -8.08
C SER A 2 -11.41 -14.04 -6.93
N THR A 3 -10.93 -13.93 -5.69
CA THR A 3 -11.82 -13.66 -4.56
C THR A 3 -12.50 -12.32 -4.78
N PRO A 4 -13.83 -12.24 -4.64
CA PRO A 4 -14.54 -10.99 -4.84
C PRO A 4 -14.11 -9.97 -3.79
N LYS A 5 -14.04 -8.69 -4.21
CA LYS A 5 -13.63 -7.57 -3.33
C LYS A 5 -14.49 -7.50 -2.07
N GLU A 6 -15.77 -7.84 -2.20
CA GLU A 6 -16.75 -7.90 -1.10
C GLU A 6 -16.33 -8.81 0.06
N GLU A 7 -15.70 -9.94 -0.23
CA GLU A 7 -15.24 -10.87 0.82
C GLU A 7 -14.02 -10.33 1.58
N PHE A 8 -13.17 -9.55 0.91
CA PHE A 8 -12.11 -8.81 1.59
C PHE A 8 -12.70 -7.69 2.46
N ASP A 9 -13.68 -6.94 1.95
CA ASP A 9 -14.33 -5.87 2.70
C ASP A 9 -15.03 -6.41 3.97
N LYS A 10 -15.67 -7.60 3.88
CA LYS A 10 -16.19 -8.32 5.06
C LYS A 10 -15.07 -8.63 6.06
N ALA A 11 -13.94 -9.16 5.60
CA ALA A 11 -12.81 -9.48 6.47
C ALA A 11 -12.23 -8.22 7.15
N PHE A 12 -12.12 -7.09 6.43
CA PHE A 12 -11.72 -5.80 7.01
C PHE A 12 -12.76 -5.28 8.01
N SER A 13 -14.05 -5.47 7.77
CA SER A 13 -15.11 -5.07 8.69
C SER A 13 -14.99 -5.78 10.04
N ILE A 14 -14.66 -7.09 10.03
CA ILE A 14 -14.44 -7.88 11.26
C ILE A 14 -13.27 -7.31 12.06
N LEU A 15 -12.17 -6.96 11.39
CA LEU A 15 -11.02 -6.32 12.05
C LEU A 15 -11.39 -4.97 12.69
N SER A 16 -12.20 -4.15 12.03
CA SER A 16 -12.69 -2.89 12.59
C SER A 16 -13.62 -3.10 13.79
N GLN A 17 -14.43 -4.15 13.79
CA GLN A 17 -15.28 -4.48 14.95
C GLN A 17 -14.45 -4.87 16.18
N PHE A 18 -13.34 -5.60 16.00
CA PHE A 18 -12.39 -5.89 17.08
C PHE A 18 -11.67 -4.63 17.58
N GLU A 19 -11.28 -3.73 16.67
CA GLU A 19 -10.68 -2.45 17.04
C GLU A 19 -11.61 -1.61 17.93
N ARG A 20 -12.90 -1.56 17.58
CA ARG A 20 -13.96 -0.84 18.30
C ARG A 20 -14.48 -1.54 19.55
N GLN A 21 -13.90 -2.69 19.91
CA GLN A 21 -14.38 -3.55 21.01
C GLN A 21 -15.87 -3.94 20.90
N LEU A 22 -16.44 -3.92 19.68
CA LEU A 22 -17.80 -4.41 19.42
C LEU A 22 -17.88 -5.93 19.56
N ILE A 23 -16.76 -6.60 19.31
CA ILE A 23 -16.54 -8.01 19.58
C ILE A 23 -15.54 -8.11 20.73
N SER A 24 -15.76 -9.09 21.61
CA SER A 24 -14.84 -9.38 22.70
C SER A 24 -13.41 -9.60 22.16
N PRO A 25 -12.41 -8.86 22.68
CA PRO A 25 -11.01 -9.06 22.29
C PRO A 25 -10.55 -10.51 22.46
N LYS A 26 -11.13 -11.25 23.42
CA LYS A 26 -10.80 -12.65 23.71
C LYS A 26 -11.00 -13.57 22.51
N ASP A 27 -11.99 -13.27 21.68
CA ASP A 27 -12.39 -14.09 20.52
C ASP A 27 -11.53 -13.84 19.29
N PHE A 28 -10.55 -12.92 19.37
CA PHE A 28 -9.65 -12.64 18.26
C PHE A 28 -8.75 -13.85 17.95
N SER A 29 -9.13 -14.58 16.91
CA SER A 29 -8.39 -15.71 16.35
C SER A 29 -8.57 -15.77 14.83
N TRP A 30 -7.71 -16.54 14.16
CA TRP A 30 -7.90 -16.82 12.74
C TRP A 30 -9.21 -17.55 12.48
N ASP A 31 -9.56 -18.49 13.34
CA ASP A 31 -10.77 -19.30 13.22
C ASP A 31 -12.04 -18.44 13.28
N TYR A 32 -12.02 -17.38 14.10
CA TYR A 32 -13.14 -16.43 14.19
C TYR A 32 -13.37 -15.70 12.85
N ILE A 33 -12.29 -15.34 12.16
CA ILE A 33 -12.36 -14.61 10.90
C ILE A 33 -12.75 -15.58 9.78
N THR A 34 -12.04 -16.71 9.63
CA THR A 34 -12.25 -17.67 8.53
C THR A 34 -13.56 -18.46 8.63
N SER A 35 -14.24 -18.44 9.78
CA SER A 35 -15.60 -18.97 9.90
C SER A 35 -16.68 -18.03 9.37
N ARG A 36 -16.36 -16.76 9.12
CA ARG A 36 -17.30 -15.70 8.73
C ARG A 36 -17.04 -15.11 7.35
N VAL A 37 -15.96 -15.53 6.70
CA VAL A 37 -15.60 -15.10 5.35
C VAL A 37 -15.21 -16.33 4.53
N GLU A 38 -15.50 -16.31 3.23
CA GLU A 38 -15.16 -17.41 2.32
C GLU A 38 -13.64 -17.57 2.09
N PRO A 39 -12.83 -16.49 2.01
CA PRO A 39 -11.41 -16.61 1.77
C PRO A 39 -10.68 -17.34 2.90
N SER A 40 -9.90 -18.35 2.52
CA SER A 40 -9.02 -19.05 3.45
C SER A 40 -7.92 -18.13 3.98
N LYS A 41 -7.38 -18.46 5.16
CA LYS A 41 -6.27 -17.73 5.80
C LYS A 41 -5.10 -17.45 4.84
N PRO A 42 -4.58 -18.41 4.04
CA PRO A 42 -3.50 -18.14 3.08
C PRO A 42 -3.87 -17.06 2.06
N THR A 43 -5.12 -17.05 1.59
CA THR A 43 -5.63 -16.07 0.62
C THR A 43 -5.68 -14.67 1.22
N LEU A 44 -6.20 -14.55 2.45
CA LEU A 44 -6.19 -13.29 3.19
C LEU A 44 -4.76 -12.80 3.48
N TRP A 45 -3.85 -13.70 3.85
CA TRP A 45 -2.48 -13.36 4.24
C TRP A 45 -1.59 -12.92 3.08
N ARG A 46 -1.92 -13.34 1.84
CA ARG A 46 -1.25 -12.87 0.62
C ARG A 46 -1.55 -11.40 0.32
N ASN A 47 -2.70 -10.88 0.76
CA ASN A 47 -3.02 -9.46 0.61
C ASN A 47 -2.23 -8.63 1.65
N LEU A 48 -1.33 -7.77 1.15
CA LEU A 48 -0.46 -6.97 2.00
C LEU A 48 -1.23 -6.00 2.90
N LEU A 49 -2.31 -5.39 2.40
CA LEU A 49 -3.14 -4.46 3.15
C LEU A 49 -3.82 -5.17 4.32
N PHE A 50 -4.42 -6.32 4.06
CA PHE A 50 -5.09 -7.12 5.09
C PHE A 50 -4.10 -7.60 6.15
N ARG A 51 -2.92 -8.08 5.72
CA ARG A 51 -1.86 -8.52 6.64
C ARG A 51 -1.40 -7.39 7.57
N ASN A 52 -1.27 -6.17 7.06
CA ASN A 52 -0.87 -5.02 7.87
C ASN A 52 -1.96 -4.66 8.89
N GLU A 53 -3.21 -4.56 8.46
CA GLU A 53 -4.36 -4.29 9.34
C GLU A 53 -4.53 -5.37 10.42
N PHE A 54 -4.43 -6.65 10.05
CA PHE A 54 -4.51 -7.75 11.01
C PHE A 54 -3.43 -7.62 12.09
N ASN A 55 -2.19 -7.27 11.72
CA ASN A 55 -1.11 -7.09 12.69
C ASN A 55 -1.31 -5.84 13.57
N ARG A 56 -1.88 -4.75 13.02
CA ARG A 56 -2.25 -3.55 13.78
C ARG A 56 -3.31 -3.88 14.83
N VAL A 57 -4.43 -4.47 14.40
CA VAL A 57 -5.54 -4.84 15.30
C VAL A 57 -5.12 -5.89 16.31
N LYS A 58 -4.27 -6.86 15.95
CA LYS A 58 -3.73 -7.85 16.90
C LYS A 58 -2.98 -7.19 18.06
N LYS A 59 -2.22 -6.11 17.81
CA LYS A 59 -1.53 -5.36 18.87
C LYS A 59 -2.54 -4.62 19.77
N LEU A 60 -3.54 -3.98 19.18
CA LEU A 60 -4.62 -3.30 19.91
C LEU A 60 -5.40 -4.27 20.79
N VAL A 61 -5.85 -5.39 20.22
CA VAL A 61 -6.56 -6.45 20.95
C VAL A 61 -5.74 -7.01 22.11
N ARG A 62 -4.43 -7.17 21.96
CA ARG A 62 -3.56 -7.56 23.08
C ARG A 62 -3.56 -6.51 24.19
N SER A 63 -3.47 -5.21 23.84
CA SER A 63 -3.55 -4.14 24.84
C SER A 63 -4.90 -4.10 25.57
N TYR A 64 -5.99 -4.44 24.87
CA TYR A 64 -7.33 -4.57 25.45
C TYR A 64 -7.43 -5.78 26.38
N LYS A 65 -6.86 -6.94 26.00
CA LYS A 65 -6.82 -8.15 26.85
C LYS A 65 -6.04 -7.91 28.14
N ASP A 66 -4.94 -7.16 28.06
CA ASP A 66 -4.09 -6.80 29.20
C ASP A 66 -4.75 -5.75 30.12
N GLY A 67 -5.93 -5.20 29.76
CA GLY A 67 -6.61 -4.14 30.51
C GLY A 67 -5.88 -2.79 30.49
N LYS A 68 -4.90 -2.62 29.59
CA LYS A 68 -4.05 -1.42 29.52
C LYS A 68 -4.74 -0.26 28.81
N ASN A 69 -5.64 -0.56 27.88
CA ASN A 69 -6.33 0.42 27.05
C ASN A 69 -7.81 0.05 26.89
N ASN A 70 -8.68 1.05 26.84
CA ASN A 70 -10.05 0.95 26.34
C ASN A 70 -10.14 1.60 24.96
N TYR A 71 -11.13 1.20 24.15
CA TYR A 71 -11.35 1.86 22.88
C TYR A 71 -11.68 3.34 23.08
N ASP A 72 -10.94 4.19 22.37
CA ASP A 72 -11.17 5.62 22.24
C ASP A 72 -11.20 5.97 20.75
N LEU A 73 -12.23 6.70 20.34
CA LEU A 73 -12.47 7.10 18.94
C LEU A 73 -11.33 7.96 18.40
N ASP A 74 -10.75 8.81 19.25
CA ASP A 74 -9.71 9.75 18.83
C ASP A 74 -8.38 9.03 18.64
N ILE A 75 -8.03 8.13 19.56
CA ILE A 75 -6.84 7.27 19.47
C ILE A 75 -6.91 6.33 18.25
N SER A 76 -8.10 5.80 17.92
CA SER A 76 -8.29 4.95 16.74
C SER A 76 -8.07 5.72 15.44
N LYS A 77 -8.58 6.95 15.32
CA LYS A 77 -8.35 7.81 14.15
C LYS A 77 -6.88 8.19 14.00
N GLU A 78 -6.19 8.50 15.09
CA GLU A 78 -4.75 8.76 15.08
C GLU A 78 -3.96 7.52 14.63
N SER A 79 -4.30 6.33 15.13
CA SER A 79 -3.65 5.09 14.72
C SER A 79 -3.80 4.78 13.23
N VAL A 80 -4.94 5.10 12.62
CA VAL A 80 -5.17 4.93 11.17
C VAL A 80 -4.30 5.92 10.38
N LYS A 81 -4.26 7.18 10.79
CA LYS A 81 -3.40 8.20 10.16
C LYS A 81 -1.92 7.84 10.27
N ASP A 82 -1.47 7.34 11.41
CA ASP A 82 -0.09 6.91 11.59
C ASP A 82 0.28 5.71 10.69
N ALA A 83 -0.65 4.78 10.50
CA ALA A 83 -0.47 3.68 9.57
C ALA A 83 -0.40 4.16 8.11
N GLU A 84 -1.26 5.12 7.74
CA GLU A 84 -1.26 5.76 6.43
C GLU A 84 0.04 6.52 6.17
N ILE A 85 0.51 7.30 7.14
CA ILE A 85 1.81 7.99 7.09
C ILE A 85 2.95 6.98 6.89
N ALA A 86 2.92 5.84 7.59
CA ALA A 86 3.94 4.81 7.42
C ALA A 86 3.91 4.17 6.02
N SER A 87 2.73 3.93 5.43
CA SER A 87 2.63 3.46 4.05
C SER A 87 3.13 4.48 3.04
N LEU A 88 2.73 5.74 3.18
CA LEU A 88 3.16 6.83 2.29
C LEU A 88 4.67 7.03 2.35
N ARG A 89 5.27 6.96 3.55
CA ARG A 89 6.74 7.03 3.71
C ARG A 89 7.45 5.90 2.95
N ARG A 90 6.91 4.67 2.98
CA ARG A 90 7.49 3.54 2.22
C ARG A 90 7.36 3.74 0.72
N GLU A 91 6.21 4.23 0.27
CA GLU A 91 5.99 4.51 -1.16
C GLU A 91 6.95 5.60 -1.66
N VAL A 92 7.15 6.67 -0.89
CA VAL A 92 8.14 7.71 -1.18
C VAL A 92 9.54 7.13 -1.25
N GLU A 93 9.91 6.21 -0.36
CA GLU A 93 11.21 5.55 -0.38
C GLU A 93 11.41 4.68 -1.63
N ASP A 94 10.41 3.90 -2.02
CA ASP A 94 10.45 3.08 -3.22
C ASP A 94 10.49 3.92 -4.50
N LEU A 95 9.69 4.99 -4.58
CA LEU A 95 9.73 5.95 -5.68
C LEU A 95 11.10 6.62 -5.79
N ASN A 96 11.71 6.98 -4.67
CA ASN A 96 13.07 7.53 -4.67
C ASN A 96 14.12 6.52 -5.17
N LYS A 97 13.99 5.24 -4.79
CA LYS A 97 14.86 4.16 -5.32
C LYS A 97 14.69 3.98 -6.81
N GLN A 98 13.45 4.03 -7.32
CA GLN A 98 13.18 3.96 -8.76
C GLN A 98 13.77 5.16 -9.50
N LEU A 99 13.56 6.37 -8.98
CA LEU A 99 14.11 7.60 -9.55
C LEU A 99 15.64 7.55 -9.60
N SER A 100 16.31 7.04 -8.56
CA SER A 100 17.76 6.87 -8.55
C SER A 100 18.25 5.93 -9.66
N LYS A 101 17.58 4.77 -9.82
CA LYS A 101 17.91 3.81 -10.88
C LYS A 101 17.71 4.40 -12.28
N GLU A 102 16.64 5.17 -12.47
CA GLU A 102 16.39 5.83 -13.76
C GLU A 102 17.42 6.93 -14.06
N ARG A 103 17.86 7.68 -13.04
CA ARG A 103 18.97 8.63 -13.20
C ARG A 103 20.28 7.95 -13.60
N GLU A 104 20.60 6.81 -13.00
CA GLU A 104 21.77 6.00 -13.39
C GLU A 104 21.66 5.49 -14.83
N ARG A 105 20.48 4.99 -15.22
CA ARG A 105 20.21 4.56 -16.60
C ARG A 105 20.37 5.71 -17.60
N LEU A 106 19.83 6.88 -17.28
CA LEU A 106 19.94 8.07 -18.11
C LEU A 106 21.40 8.55 -18.22
N ALA A 107 22.14 8.57 -17.12
CA ALA A 107 23.57 8.90 -17.14
C ALA A 107 24.37 7.92 -18.00
N TYR A 108 24.10 6.62 -17.88
CA TYR A 108 24.73 5.59 -18.71
C TYR A 108 24.39 5.77 -20.19
N ALA A 109 23.11 6.01 -20.53
CA ALA A 109 22.67 6.28 -21.89
C ALA A 109 23.35 7.51 -22.48
N ALA A 110 23.51 8.58 -21.69
CA ALA A 110 24.24 9.78 -22.09
C ALA A 110 25.71 9.50 -22.39
N VAL A 111 26.39 8.69 -21.58
CA VAL A 111 27.78 8.27 -21.82
C VAL A 111 27.90 7.46 -23.11
N VAL A 112 27.00 6.52 -23.35
CA VAL A 112 26.99 5.69 -24.58
C VAL A 112 26.70 6.55 -25.82
N ALA A 113 25.76 7.49 -25.74
CA ALA A 113 25.45 8.40 -26.85
C ALA A 113 26.66 9.26 -27.24
N ARG A 114 27.38 9.83 -26.26
CA ARG A 114 28.62 10.58 -26.54
C ARG A 114 29.66 9.73 -27.25
N ARG A 115 29.82 8.45 -26.87
CA ARG A 115 30.74 7.51 -27.54
C ARG A 115 30.37 7.25 -29.01
N ASN A 116 29.10 7.39 -29.35
CA ASN A 116 28.56 7.19 -30.70
C ASN A 116 28.30 8.52 -31.44
N ASN A 117 28.85 9.65 -30.96
CA ASN A 117 28.63 11.01 -31.52
C ASN A 117 27.15 11.44 -31.58
N ILE A 118 26.32 10.96 -30.65
CA ILE A 118 24.93 11.39 -30.49
C ILE A 118 24.87 12.39 -29.32
N ASP A 119 24.19 13.51 -29.51
CA ASP A 119 23.98 14.51 -28.46
C ASP A 119 23.04 13.97 -27.36
N PRO A 120 23.51 13.82 -26.10
CA PRO A 120 22.68 13.34 -25.00
C PRO A 120 21.50 14.23 -24.64
N ILE A 121 21.53 15.52 -25.00
CA ILE A 121 20.41 16.45 -24.75
C ILE A 121 19.12 15.99 -25.46
N LEU A 122 19.24 15.16 -26.51
CA LEU A 122 18.11 14.53 -27.17
C LEU A 122 17.30 13.62 -26.24
N PHE A 123 17.91 13.00 -25.22
CA PHE A 123 17.17 12.18 -24.24
C PHE A 123 16.31 13.01 -23.29
N GLU A 124 16.72 14.24 -22.98
CA GLU A 124 15.96 15.15 -22.12
C GLU A 124 14.82 15.84 -22.87
N LYS A 125 15.01 16.13 -24.17
CA LYS A 125 14.01 16.87 -24.98
C LYS A 125 13.05 15.96 -25.76
N GLU A 126 13.53 14.82 -26.26
CA GLU A 126 12.76 13.91 -27.13
C GLU A 126 12.56 12.52 -26.50
N SER A 127 12.60 12.44 -25.17
CA SER A 127 12.30 11.19 -24.47
C SER A 127 10.95 10.62 -24.95
N PRO A 128 10.86 9.32 -25.29
CA PRO A 128 9.62 8.70 -25.73
C PRO A 128 8.45 8.92 -24.77
N LEU A 129 8.74 9.06 -23.47
CA LEU A 129 7.77 9.40 -22.42
C LEU A 129 7.25 10.83 -22.58
N LEU A 130 8.12 11.82 -22.77
CA LEU A 130 7.70 13.21 -23.00
C LEU A 130 6.89 13.35 -24.29
N ARG A 131 7.25 12.59 -25.33
CA ARG A 131 6.50 12.54 -26.59
C ARG A 131 5.14 11.88 -26.43
N ALA A 132 5.02 10.84 -25.59
CA ALA A 132 3.76 10.19 -25.26
C ALA A 132 2.84 11.10 -24.43
N ILE A 133 3.38 11.78 -23.41
CA ILE A 133 2.65 12.76 -22.58
C ILE A 133 2.17 13.94 -23.45
N GLY A 134 3.04 14.47 -24.32
CA GLY A 134 2.68 15.54 -25.26
C GLY A 134 1.61 15.13 -26.28
N ARG A 135 1.50 13.84 -26.62
CA ARG A 135 0.40 13.31 -27.46
C ARG A 135 -0.90 13.19 -26.69
N GLN A 136 -0.87 12.70 -25.45
CA GLN A 136 -2.06 12.60 -24.60
C GLN A 136 -2.69 13.97 -24.30
N ASN A 137 -1.87 14.98 -24.02
CA ASN A 137 -2.35 16.36 -23.76
C ASN A 137 -2.94 17.06 -24.99
N LYS A 138 -2.61 16.60 -26.21
CA LYS A 138 -3.21 17.09 -27.45
C LYS A 138 -4.54 16.40 -27.77
N SER A 139 -4.71 15.15 -27.37
CA SER A 139 -5.97 14.41 -27.56
C SER A 139 -7.06 14.73 -26.53
N SER A 140 -6.72 15.33 -25.39
CA SER A 140 -7.67 15.75 -24.35
C SER A 140 -8.21 17.18 -24.51
N ASN A 141 -7.67 17.94 -25.46
CA ASN A 141 -8.08 19.32 -25.79
C ASN A 141 -8.84 19.40 -27.14
N ILE A 142 -9.36 18.27 -27.63
CA ILE A 142 -10.25 18.14 -28.79
C ILE A 142 -11.50 17.42 -28.32
#